data_AF-M6CQ75-F1
#
_entry.id   AF-M6CQ75-F1
#
_cell.length_a   1.000
_cell.length_b   1.000
_cell.length_c   1.000
_cell.angle_alpha   90.00
_cell.angle_beta   90.00
_cell.angle_gamma   90.00
#
_symmetry.space_group_name_H-M   'P 1'
#
loop_
_entity.id
_entity.type
_entity.pdbx_description
1 polymer ?
#
loop_
_entity_poly.entity_id
_entity_poly.type
_entity_poly.pdbx_seq_one_letter_code
_entity_poly.pdbx_strand_id
1 'polypeptide(L)'
;MKKKIALVSMLFFVFFCKEENKEVPKQESPVKEEKVQDMNTEYVFNGVYSMDDMHIVKDLFGLKTKFKEYCLRIDLKANVVELGILEGKVYKGKILEKDSESVTIEINGKSRKYFLLTYQGLSGSDTYALMADDYSEKEADGKWNLNSSAGAEASMQTIQQCVSTSNLKYELQYHEEDHSVPKKK
;
A
#
# COMPACT_ATOMS: atom_id res chain seq x y z
N MET A 1 70.87 -30.14 -13.23
CA MET A 1 71.45 -30.99 -12.16
C MET A 1 71.65 -30.14 -10.91
N LYS A 2 71.04 -30.61 -9.81
CA LYS A 2 71.25 -30.39 -8.36
C LYS A 2 72.37 -29.47 -7.81
N LYS A 3 71.93 -28.69 -6.78
CA LYS A 3 72.62 -28.19 -5.55
C LYS A 3 73.37 -26.84 -5.70
N LYS A 4 73.32 -25.88 -4.76
CA LYS A 4 73.44 -25.96 -3.27
C LYS A 4 72.77 -24.78 -2.55
N ILE A 5 72.39 -25.05 -1.31
CA ILE A 5 71.93 -24.17 -0.23
C ILE A 5 73.09 -23.32 0.33
N ALA A 6 72.80 -22.08 0.74
CA ALA A 6 73.54 -21.32 1.76
C ALA A 6 72.50 -20.49 2.54
N LEU A 7 72.11 -20.86 3.77
CA LEU A 7 72.81 -20.68 5.05
C LEU A 7 72.95 -19.18 5.41
N VAL A 8 71.94 -18.61 6.08
CA VAL A 8 71.90 -18.33 7.54
C VAL A 8 72.50 -16.97 7.91
N SER A 9 71.74 -16.26 8.75
CA SER A 9 72.16 -15.21 9.69
C SER A 9 72.34 -13.79 9.16
N MET A 10 71.35 -12.93 9.43
CA MET A 10 71.65 -11.64 10.06
C MET A 10 70.45 -11.09 10.87
N LEU A 11 70.63 -11.13 12.21
CA LEU A 11 70.08 -10.28 13.28
C LEU A 11 68.56 -10.02 13.34
N PHE A 12 67.79 -10.59 14.28
CA PHE A 12 67.72 -10.23 15.71
C PHE A 12 67.69 -8.72 15.99
N PHE A 13 66.48 -8.14 15.98
CA PHE A 13 66.12 -7.02 16.86
C PHE A 13 64.81 -7.37 17.58
N VAL A 14 64.96 -7.93 18.77
CA VAL A 14 63.90 -8.06 19.77
C VAL A 14 64.00 -6.81 20.63
N PHE A 15 63.09 -5.86 20.45
CA PHE A 15 62.79 -4.88 21.49
C PHE A 15 61.47 -5.27 22.14
N PHE A 16 61.62 -5.75 23.37
CA PHE A 16 60.58 -5.96 24.34
C PHE A 16 59.92 -4.62 24.69
N CYS A 17 58.70 -4.39 24.24
CA CYS A 17 57.72 -3.62 25.02
C CYS A 17 56.78 -4.64 25.66
N LYS A 18 57.13 -5.02 26.88
CA LYS A 18 56.26 -5.70 27.84
C LYS A 18 55.56 -4.60 28.63
N GLU A 19 54.24 -4.52 28.55
CA GLU A 19 53.39 -4.40 29.74
C GLU A 19 51.98 -4.87 29.40
N GLU A 20 51.55 -5.93 30.09
CA GLU A 20 50.23 -6.53 30.01
C GLU A 20 49.25 -5.73 30.88
N ASN A 21 48.06 -5.40 30.37
CA ASN A 21 46.84 -5.77 31.10
C ASN A 21 45.59 -5.73 30.22
N LYS A 22 44.93 -6.89 30.21
CA LYS A 22 43.53 -7.21 29.93
C LYS A 22 42.62 -6.02 29.58
N GLU A 23 42.05 -6.05 28.39
CA GLU A 23 40.60 -5.88 28.22
C GLU A 23 40.12 -6.64 26.98
N VAL A 24 38.98 -7.28 27.17
CA VAL A 24 38.30 -8.26 26.30
C VAL A 24 38.03 -7.67 24.91
N PRO A 25 38.14 -8.45 23.81
CA PRO A 25 37.95 -7.92 22.47
C PRO A 25 36.56 -7.30 22.31
N LYS A 26 36.59 -6.04 21.85
CA LYS A 26 35.47 -5.22 21.40
C LYS A 26 34.51 -6.09 20.57
N GLN A 27 33.35 -6.37 21.14
CA GLN A 27 32.19 -6.87 20.44
C GLN A 27 31.72 -5.74 19.51
N GLU A 28 32.33 -5.64 18.33
CA GLU A 28 31.72 -4.95 17.21
C GLU A 28 30.51 -5.79 16.81
N SER A 29 29.36 -5.42 17.35
CA SER A 29 28.07 -5.83 16.81
C SER A 29 28.11 -5.55 15.31
N PRO A 30 27.98 -6.56 14.43
CA PRO A 30 27.61 -6.26 13.07
C PRO A 30 26.22 -5.66 13.20
N VAL A 31 26.10 -4.36 12.92
CA VAL A 31 24.83 -3.75 12.58
C VAL A 31 24.26 -4.69 11.54
N LYS A 32 23.19 -5.39 11.93
CA LYS A 32 22.41 -6.21 11.04
C LYS A 32 21.95 -5.21 10.00
N GLU A 33 22.66 -5.14 8.88
CA GLU A 33 22.10 -4.67 7.62
C GLU A 33 20.85 -5.51 7.48
N GLU A 34 19.75 -4.89 7.90
CA GLU A 34 18.42 -5.24 7.48
C GLU A 34 18.58 -5.55 6.00
N LYS A 35 18.30 -6.81 5.64
CA LYS A 35 18.25 -7.23 4.24
C LYS A 35 17.51 -6.11 3.52
N VAL A 36 18.27 -5.32 2.76
CA VAL A 36 17.73 -4.51 1.68
C VAL A 36 17.15 -5.57 0.76
N GLN A 37 15.89 -5.89 1.04
CA GLN A 37 15.06 -6.65 0.16
C GLN A 37 14.90 -5.70 -1.01
N ASP A 38 15.75 -5.91 -2.01
CA ASP A 38 15.58 -5.39 -3.35
C ASP A 38 14.28 -5.99 -3.90
N MET A 39 13.16 -5.47 -3.40
CA MET A 39 11.83 -5.72 -3.91
C MET A 39 11.55 -4.59 -4.86
N ASN A 40 11.93 -4.85 -6.10
CA ASN A 40 11.60 -4.05 -7.27
C ASN A 40 10.09 -4.16 -7.58
N THR A 41 9.26 -3.82 -6.59
CA THR A 41 7.81 -3.72 -6.73
C THR A 41 7.39 -2.43 -6.05
N GLU A 42 7.75 -1.31 -6.67
CA GLU A 42 6.93 -0.11 -6.57
C GLU A 42 5.52 -0.55 -6.99
N TYR A 43 4.65 -0.88 -6.02
CA TYR A 43 3.25 -1.17 -6.29
C TYR A 43 2.56 0.17 -6.58
N VAL A 44 2.78 0.66 -7.80
CA VAL A 44 2.32 1.93 -8.33
C VAL A 44 0.83 1.79 -8.67
N PHE A 45 -0.10 2.21 -7.79
CA PHE A 45 -1.57 2.22 -8.01
C PHE A 45 -2.05 1.15 -9.04
N ASN A 46 -1.86 -0.13 -8.73
CA ASN A 46 -2.25 -1.24 -9.61
C ASN A 46 -3.23 -2.14 -8.86
N GLY A 47 -4.41 -1.60 -8.55
CA GLY A 47 -5.35 -2.27 -7.67
C GLY A 47 -6.81 -1.92 -7.98
N VAL A 48 -7.69 -2.71 -7.39
CA VAL A 48 -9.11 -2.40 -7.25
C VAL A 48 -9.32 -1.95 -5.81
N TYR A 49 -10.07 -0.87 -5.63
CA TYR A 49 -10.32 -0.25 -4.35
C TYR A 49 -11.83 -0.22 -4.11
N SER A 50 -12.24 -0.68 -2.92
CA SER A 50 -13.59 -0.44 -2.41
C SER A 50 -13.61 0.97 -1.84
N MET A 51 -14.47 1.81 -2.39
CA MET A 51 -14.52 3.23 -2.05
C MET A 51 -15.67 3.47 -1.08
N ASP A 52 -15.30 3.98 0.09
CA ASP A 52 -16.22 4.37 1.15
C ASP A 52 -16.47 5.86 1.00
N ASP A 53 -17.41 6.27 0.15
CA ASP A 53 -17.69 7.71 -0.01
C ASP A 53 -19.08 8.07 0.51
N MET A 54 -19.06 8.73 1.67
CA MET A 54 -20.24 9.27 2.34
C MET A 54 -20.89 10.43 1.56
N HIS A 55 -20.20 11.01 0.57
CA HIS A 55 -20.76 11.97 -0.39
C HIS A 55 -20.98 11.28 -1.74
N ILE A 56 -22.24 11.29 -2.18
CA ILE A 56 -22.75 10.53 -3.32
C ILE A 56 -21.80 10.71 -4.51
N VAL A 57 -21.34 9.62 -5.13
CA VAL A 57 -20.54 9.57 -6.37
C VAL A 57 -20.99 10.59 -7.43
N LYS A 58 -22.28 10.94 -7.39
CA LYS A 58 -22.91 12.05 -8.11
C LYS A 58 -22.17 13.37 -8.00
N ASP A 59 -21.74 13.78 -6.82
CA ASP A 59 -21.16 15.10 -6.61
C ASP A 59 -19.71 15.12 -7.07
N LEU A 60 -19.00 14.00 -6.91
CA LEU A 60 -17.60 13.84 -7.29
C LEU A 60 -17.41 13.64 -8.80
N PHE A 61 -18.17 12.71 -9.39
CA PHE A 61 -18.01 12.32 -10.80
C PHE A 61 -19.23 12.65 -11.67
N GLY A 62 -20.23 13.36 -11.14
CA GLY A 62 -21.43 13.71 -11.91
C GLY A 62 -22.35 12.52 -12.19
N LEU A 63 -22.17 11.39 -11.49
CA LEU A 63 -22.88 10.13 -11.79
C LEU A 63 -24.20 10.00 -11.04
N LYS A 64 -25.30 9.80 -11.76
CA LYS A 64 -26.61 9.57 -11.15
C LYS A 64 -26.71 8.14 -10.60
N THR A 65 -26.43 7.95 -9.31
CA THR A 65 -26.57 6.68 -8.58
C THR A 65 -27.26 6.93 -7.23
N LYS A 66 -28.02 5.94 -6.76
CA LYS A 66 -28.59 5.93 -5.39
C LYS A 66 -27.63 5.36 -4.35
N PHE A 67 -26.55 4.72 -4.81
CA PHE A 67 -25.58 4.05 -3.95
C PHE A 67 -24.42 4.97 -3.59
N LYS A 68 -23.93 4.82 -2.36
CA LYS A 68 -22.80 5.58 -1.82
C LYS A 68 -21.48 4.86 -2.10
N GLU A 69 -21.46 3.55 -1.90
CA GLU A 69 -20.30 2.71 -2.21
C GLU A 69 -20.12 2.52 -3.72
N TYR A 70 -18.86 2.51 -4.15
CA TYR A 70 -18.45 2.19 -5.51
C TYR A 70 -17.07 1.53 -5.50
N CYS A 71 -16.71 0.92 -6.62
CA CYS A 71 -15.39 0.34 -6.82
C CYS A 71 -14.60 1.19 -7.79
N LEU A 72 -13.33 1.45 -7.48
CA LEU A 72 -12.41 2.17 -8.36
C LEU A 72 -11.23 1.27 -8.69
N ARG A 73 -10.91 1.15 -9.96
CA ARG A 73 -9.71 0.45 -10.43
C ARG A 73 -8.79 1.49 -11.02
N ILE A 74 -7.57 1.47 -10.53
CA ILE A 74 -6.47 2.24 -11.09
C ILE A 74 -5.38 1.21 -11.37
N ASP A 75 -4.90 1.21 -12.61
CA ASP A 75 -3.80 0.37 -13.06
C ASP A 75 -2.88 1.25 -13.90
N LEU A 76 -1.89 1.84 -13.25
CA LEU A 76 -0.93 2.74 -13.88
C LEU A 76 -0.04 2.01 -14.89
N LYS A 77 0.15 0.70 -14.75
CA LYS A 77 0.92 -0.13 -15.69
C LYS A 77 0.14 -0.37 -16.98
N ALA A 78 -1.14 -0.69 -16.88
CA ALA A 78 -2.03 -0.88 -18.03
C ALA A 78 -2.67 0.43 -18.51
N ASN A 79 -2.43 1.55 -17.80
CA ASN A 79 -3.07 2.84 -18.03
C ASN A 79 -4.61 2.76 -18.02
N VAL A 80 -5.16 2.03 -17.05
CA VAL A 80 -6.61 1.81 -16.90
C VAL A 80 -7.13 2.56 -15.69
N VAL A 81 -8.24 3.27 -15.89
CA VAL A 81 -9.09 3.81 -14.83
C VAL A 81 -10.51 3.38 -15.10
N GLU A 82 -11.13 2.70 -14.14
CA GLU A 82 -12.51 2.24 -14.24
C GLU A 82 -13.23 2.46 -12.90
N LEU A 83 -14.46 2.96 -12.97
CA LEU A 83 -15.33 3.12 -11.81
C LEU A 83 -16.56 2.26 -12.00
N GLY A 84 -16.77 1.29 -11.11
CA GLY A 84 -17.95 0.45 -11.06
C GLY A 84 -18.90 0.92 -9.97
N ILE A 85 -20.18 1.10 -10.32
CA ILE A 85 -21.24 1.29 -9.31
C ILE A 85 -22.06 0.02 -9.14
N LEU A 86 -22.72 -0.09 -7.99
CA LEU A 86 -23.57 -1.21 -7.60
C LEU A 86 -24.71 -1.53 -8.60
N GLU A 87 -25.13 -0.57 -9.43
CA GLU A 87 -26.06 -0.81 -10.55
C GLU A 87 -25.46 -1.67 -11.70
N GLY A 88 -24.22 -2.14 -11.57
CA GLY A 88 -23.53 -2.93 -12.59
C GLY A 88 -22.99 -2.10 -13.76
N LYS A 89 -23.08 -0.77 -13.69
CA LYS A 89 -22.49 0.13 -14.68
C LYS A 89 -21.02 0.38 -14.36
N VAL A 90 -20.19 0.35 -15.41
CA VAL A 90 -18.77 0.67 -15.34
C VAL A 90 -18.49 1.88 -16.22
N TYR A 91 -17.81 2.87 -15.65
CA TYR A 91 -17.40 4.10 -16.30
C TYR A 91 -15.90 4.08 -16.51
N LYS A 92 -15.47 4.33 -17.74
CA LYS A 92 -14.05 4.45 -18.06
C LYS A 92 -13.58 5.87 -17.80
N GLY A 93 -12.39 5.97 -17.21
CA GLY A 93 -11.69 7.22 -16.99
C GLY A 93 -10.35 7.27 -17.72
N LYS A 94 -9.55 8.26 -17.35
CA LYS A 94 -8.16 8.42 -17.79
C LYS A 94 -7.30 8.91 -16.62
N ILE A 95 -6.02 8.61 -16.66
CA ILE A 95 -5.01 9.24 -15.82
C ILE A 95 -4.65 10.58 -16.45
N LEU A 96 -4.76 11.67 -15.67
CA LEU A 96 -4.34 13.01 -16.07
C LEU A 96 -2.88 13.27 -15.67
N GLU A 97 -2.58 13.01 -14.41
CA GLU A 97 -1.26 13.26 -13.80
C GLU A 97 -0.92 12.10 -12.87
N LYS A 98 0.37 11.83 -12.70
CA LYS A 98 0.87 10.86 -11.73
C LYS A 98 2.25 11.27 -11.24
N ASP A 99 2.50 11.01 -9.97
CA ASP A 99 3.81 11.08 -9.35
C ASP A 99 4.04 9.81 -8.51
N SER A 100 5.09 9.79 -7.68
CA SER A 100 5.44 8.63 -6.87
C SER A 100 4.42 8.30 -5.77
N GLU A 101 3.61 9.28 -5.34
CA GLU A 101 2.73 9.15 -4.17
C GLU A 101 1.25 9.33 -4.54
N SER A 102 0.96 9.83 -5.73
CA SER A 102 -0.37 10.26 -6.10
C SER A 102 -0.70 10.07 -7.58
N VAL A 103 -1.99 9.98 -7.84
CA VAL A 103 -2.57 9.91 -9.18
C VAL A 103 -3.76 10.85 -9.27
N THR A 104 -3.82 11.62 -10.33
CA THR A 104 -5.02 12.37 -10.69
C THR A 104 -5.73 11.65 -11.82
N ILE A 105 -6.95 11.24 -11.56
CA ILE A 105 -7.80 10.58 -12.55
C ILE A 105 -8.93 11.51 -12.98
N GLU A 106 -9.47 11.29 -14.18
CA GLU A 106 -10.68 11.94 -14.65
C GLU A 106 -11.70 10.89 -15.09
N ILE A 107 -12.92 11.01 -14.57
CA ILE A 107 -14.08 10.23 -15.00
C ILE A 107 -15.22 11.22 -15.27
N ASN A 108 -15.88 11.08 -16.43
CA ASN A 108 -17.01 11.92 -16.82
C ASN A 108 -16.71 13.44 -16.74
N GLY A 109 -15.49 13.84 -17.15
CA GLY A 109 -15.06 15.24 -17.15
C GLY A 109 -14.80 15.84 -15.76
N LYS A 110 -14.82 15.01 -14.70
CA LYS A 110 -14.50 15.40 -13.34
C LYS A 110 -13.22 14.73 -12.89
N SER A 111 -12.29 15.52 -12.37
CA SER A 111 -10.99 15.06 -11.91
C SER A 111 -10.95 14.93 -10.40
N ARG A 112 -10.24 13.90 -9.91
CA ARG A 112 -9.89 13.78 -8.49
C ARG A 112 -8.47 13.26 -8.34
N LYS A 113 -7.76 13.82 -7.37
CA LYS A 113 -6.43 13.37 -6.96
C LYS A 113 -6.55 12.40 -5.80
N TYR A 114 -5.86 11.27 -5.90
CA TYR A 114 -5.73 10.28 -4.86
C TYR A 114 -4.27 10.10 -4.48
N PHE A 115 -4.01 9.87 -3.20
CA PHE A 115 -2.70 9.49 -2.69
C PHE A 115 -2.73 8.03 -2.28
N LEU A 116 -1.64 7.31 -2.53
CA LEU A 116 -1.52 5.91 -2.14
C LEU A 116 -0.81 5.85 -0.78
N LEU A 117 -1.48 5.27 0.19
CA LEU A 117 -0.90 4.97 1.50
C LEU A 117 -0.71 3.48 1.64
N THR A 118 0.50 3.05 1.95
CA THR A 118 0.81 1.65 2.31
C THR A 118 0.72 1.48 3.82
N TYR A 119 0.07 0.40 4.27
CA TYR A 119 -0.03 0.03 5.67
C TYR A 119 -0.03 -1.48 5.85
N GLN A 120 0.29 -1.96 7.06
CA GLN A 120 0.22 -3.39 7.36
C GLN A 120 -1.20 -3.80 7.71
N GLY A 121 -1.76 -4.74 6.93
CA GLY A 121 -3.05 -5.34 7.18
C GLY A 121 -3.01 -6.31 8.37
N LEU A 122 -4.18 -6.86 8.73
CA LEU A 122 -4.33 -7.80 9.85
C LEU A 122 -3.51 -9.09 9.68
N SER A 123 -3.22 -9.48 8.44
CA SER A 123 -2.36 -10.62 8.07
C SER A 123 -0.86 -10.32 8.22
N GLY A 124 -0.48 -9.08 8.53
CA GLY A 124 0.91 -8.62 8.54
C GLY A 124 1.50 -8.37 7.14
N SER A 125 0.69 -8.51 6.09
CA SER A 125 1.07 -8.15 4.72
C SER A 125 0.77 -6.68 4.46
N ASP A 126 1.61 -6.04 3.65
CA ASP A 126 1.35 -4.69 3.15
C ASP A 126 0.06 -4.69 2.31
N THR A 127 -0.73 -3.66 2.51
CA THR A 127 -1.95 -3.35 1.76
C THR A 127 -2.04 -1.84 1.58
N TYR A 128 -3.00 -1.39 0.77
CA TYR A 128 -3.03 -0.03 0.27
C TYR A 128 -4.38 0.63 0.52
N ALA A 129 -4.33 1.92 0.85
CA ALA A 129 -5.49 2.78 0.96
C ALA A 129 -5.33 3.98 0.03
N LEU A 130 -6.46 4.48 -0.46
CA LEU A 130 -6.54 5.73 -1.18
C LEU A 130 -6.94 6.84 -0.22
N MET A 131 -6.12 7.90 -0.19
CA MET A 131 -6.42 9.14 0.53
C MET A 131 -6.80 10.23 -0.47
N ALA A 132 -7.62 11.19 -0.05
CA ALA A 132 -7.97 12.36 -0.87
C ALA A 132 -7.99 13.62 0.00
N ASP A 133 -7.39 14.71 -0.46
CA ASP A 133 -7.26 15.95 0.33
C ASP A 133 -8.59 16.58 0.76
N ASP A 134 -9.67 16.33 0.00
CA ASP A 134 -11.01 16.86 0.26
C ASP A 134 -11.88 15.94 1.13
N TYR A 135 -11.34 14.82 1.60
CA TYR A 135 -12.09 13.81 2.35
C TYR A 135 -11.31 13.25 3.54
N SER A 136 -10.07 12.84 3.29
CA SER A 136 -9.21 12.23 4.29
C SER A 136 -8.65 13.29 5.23
N GLU A 137 -8.63 12.95 6.51
CA GLU A 137 -8.07 13.78 7.56
C GLU A 137 -6.56 13.58 7.65
N LYS A 138 -5.85 14.67 7.96
CA LYS A 138 -4.46 14.62 8.40
C LYS A 138 -4.41 14.85 9.90
N GLU A 139 -3.60 14.05 10.58
CA GLU A 139 -3.27 14.23 11.99
C GLU A 139 -2.44 15.50 12.20
N ALA A 140 -2.24 15.89 13.46
CA ALA A 140 -1.47 17.09 13.81
C ALA A 140 -0.01 17.06 13.31
N ASP A 141 0.55 15.88 13.05
CA ASP A 141 1.90 15.69 12.49
C ASP A 141 1.94 15.71 10.95
N GLY A 142 0.79 15.94 10.30
CA GLY A 142 0.65 15.99 8.84
C GLY A 142 0.50 14.63 8.17
N LYS A 143 0.53 13.51 8.92
CA LYS A 143 0.27 12.18 8.36
C LYS A 143 -1.21 11.96 8.14
N TRP A 144 -1.53 11.13 7.16
CA TRP A 144 -2.89 10.70 6.88
C TRP A 144 -3.47 9.84 8.02
N ASN A 145 -4.70 10.14 8.43
CA ASN A 145 -5.48 9.29 9.31
C ASN A 145 -6.13 8.16 8.49
N LEU A 146 -5.62 6.94 8.61
CA LEU A 146 -6.11 5.78 7.84
C LEU A 146 -7.61 5.52 8.03
N ASN A 147 -8.18 5.85 9.19
CA ASN A 147 -9.62 5.68 9.45
C ASN A 147 -10.50 6.61 8.60
N SER A 148 -9.89 7.61 7.95
CA SER A 148 -10.54 8.53 7.02
C SER A 148 -10.15 8.26 5.56
N SER A 149 -9.68 7.05 5.25
CA SER A 149 -9.35 6.69 3.86
C SER A 149 -10.57 6.80 2.95
N ALA A 150 -10.38 7.34 1.74
CA ALA A 150 -11.42 7.43 0.72
C ALA A 150 -11.74 6.05 0.11
N GLY A 151 -10.81 5.11 0.20
CA GLY A 151 -11.04 3.72 -0.13
C GLY A 151 -9.90 2.82 0.30
N ALA A 152 -10.20 1.53 0.41
CA ALA A 152 -9.24 0.50 0.75
C ALA A 152 -9.09 -0.48 -0.41
N GLU A 153 -7.88 -1.03 -0.58
CA GLU A 153 -7.63 -2.07 -1.55
C GLU A 153 -8.57 -3.26 -1.31
N ALA A 154 -9.28 -3.62 -2.36
CA ALA A 154 -10.18 -4.75 -2.38
C ALA A 154 -9.37 -6.02 -2.71
N SER A 155 -9.77 -7.17 -2.16
CA SER A 155 -9.16 -8.47 -2.49
C SER A 155 -9.48 -8.96 -3.91
N MET A 156 -10.14 -8.12 -4.72
CA MET A 156 -10.67 -8.45 -6.03
C MET A 156 -9.72 -7.98 -7.14
N GLN A 157 -9.63 -8.77 -8.21
CA GLN A 157 -8.78 -8.44 -9.36
C GLN A 157 -9.49 -7.55 -10.39
N THR A 158 -10.82 -7.45 -10.33
CA THR A 158 -11.62 -6.74 -11.32
C THR A 158 -12.70 -5.88 -10.68
N ILE A 159 -13.09 -4.81 -11.37
CA ILE A 159 -14.24 -3.97 -11.00
C ILE A 159 -15.51 -4.81 -10.87
N GLN A 160 -15.75 -5.73 -11.80
CA GLN A 160 -16.98 -6.53 -11.79
C GLN A 160 -17.08 -7.38 -10.52
N GLN A 161 -15.99 -8.02 -10.11
CA GLN A 161 -15.96 -8.79 -8.86
C GLN A 161 -16.21 -7.89 -7.64
N CYS A 162 -15.54 -6.74 -7.57
CA CYS A 162 -15.74 -5.79 -6.47
C CYS A 162 -17.21 -5.35 -6.38
N VAL A 163 -17.81 -4.94 -7.50
CA VAL A 163 -19.22 -4.52 -7.57
C VAL A 163 -20.16 -5.66 -7.16
N SER A 164 -19.94 -6.88 -7.65
CA SER A 164 -20.75 -8.05 -7.30
C SER A 164 -20.67 -8.39 -5.81
N THR A 165 -19.48 -8.34 -5.22
CA THR A 165 -19.32 -8.60 -3.78
C THR A 165 -19.95 -7.51 -2.92
N SER A 166 -19.78 -6.24 -3.30
CA SER A 166 -20.44 -5.14 -2.59
C SER A 166 -21.97 -5.25 -2.70
N ASN A 167 -22.52 -5.63 -3.85
CA ASN A 167 -23.97 -5.89 -3.99
C ASN A 167 -24.45 -6.99 -3.04
N LEU A 168 -23.73 -8.12 -2.97
CA LEU A 168 -24.07 -9.22 -2.07
C LEU A 168 -24.09 -8.77 -0.60
N LYS A 169 -23.13 -7.93 -0.19
CA LYS A 169 -23.09 -7.35 1.16
C LYS A 169 -24.35 -6.55 1.47
N TYR A 170 -24.81 -5.71 0.53
CA TYR A 170 -26.06 -4.96 0.69
C TYR A 170 -27.28 -5.88 0.78
N GLU A 171 -27.40 -6.88 -0.11
CA GLU A 171 -28.51 -7.84 -0.07
C GLU A 171 -28.59 -8.58 1.27
N LEU A 172 -27.45 -9.04 1.79
CA LEU A 172 -27.39 -9.72 3.09
C LEU A 172 -27.78 -8.80 4.26
N GLN A 173 -27.32 -7.54 4.26
CA GLN A 173 -27.73 -6.55 5.27
C GLN A 173 -29.25 -6.33 5.28
N TYR A 174 -29.87 -6.17 4.11
CA TYR A 174 -31.32 -6.02 4.01
C TYR A 174 -32.08 -7.26 4.50
N HIS A 175 -31.56 -8.47 4.23
CA HIS A 175 -32.20 -9.70 4.69
C HIS A 175 -32.06 -9.94 6.20
N GLU A 176 -30.93 -9.57 6.83
CA GLU A 176 -30.76 -9.69 8.28
C GLU A 176 -31.65 -8.69 9.07
N GLU A 177 -31.85 -7.48 8.55
CA GLU A 177 -32.72 -6.47 9.16
C GLU A 177 -34.21 -6.90 9.16
N ASP A 178 -34.68 -7.56 8.11
CA ASP A 178 -36.07 -8.05 8.00
C ASP A 178 -36.40 -9.22 8.95
N HIS A 179 -35.38 -9.93 9.45
CA HIS A 179 -35.56 -11.00 10.42
C HIS A 179 -35.63 -10.52 11.88
N SER A 180 -35.46 -9.22 12.14
CA SER A 180 -35.42 -8.63 13.48
C SER A 180 -36.75 -8.05 13.96
N VAL A 181 -37.86 -8.19 13.21
CA VAL A 181 -39.18 -7.77 13.69
C VAL A 181 -39.74 -8.82 14.66
N PRO A 182 -39.95 -8.49 15.96
CA PRO A 182 -40.65 -9.41 16.84
C PRO A 182 -42.07 -9.54 16.34
N LYS A 183 -42.47 -10.76 15.95
CA LYS A 183 -43.89 -11.07 15.76
C LYS A 183 -44.59 -10.78 17.09
N LYS A 184 -45.41 -9.72 17.13
CA LYS A 184 -46.25 -9.41 18.29
C LYS A 184 -47.02 -10.68 18.65
N LYS A 185 -46.87 -11.12 19.90
CA LYS A 185 -47.70 -12.15 20.52
C LYS A 185 -49.12 -11.61 20.72
#